data_AF-A0A9E8M1Q9-F1
#
_entry.id   AF-A0A9E8M1Q9-F1
#
_cell.length_a   1.000
_cell.length_b   1.000
_cell.length_c   1.000
_cell.angle_alpha   90.00
_cell.angle_beta   90.00
_cell.angle_gamma   90.00
#
_symmetry.space_group_name_H-M   'P 1'
#
loop_
_entity.id
_entity.type
_entity.pdbx_description
1 polymer ?
#
loop_
_entity_poly.entity_id
_entity_poly.type
_entity_poly.pdbx_seq_one_letter_code
_entity_poly.pdbx_strand_id
1 'polypeptide(L)'
;MQKKWLFFFIISYLVAFSINVFPSMKFPDVSVNGYHILATCFFLVGLVTYILKGMKSSIEISRLKGFLFIGFFSGFLIYLFHIFEDIGAGGFAADIIGSIQYPFYIIFTIPLFGGNYLFQLNYAIYSIIASFIYFILYLWVNRRAKQ
;
A
#
# COMPACT_ATOMS: atom_id res chain seq x y z
N MET A 1 -19.35 7.77 -13.89
CA MET A 1 -18.27 8.07 -12.93
C MET A 1 -18.79 8.99 -11.82
N GLN A 2 -19.00 8.52 -10.59
CA GLN A 2 -19.21 9.43 -9.46
C GLN A 2 -17.86 10.05 -9.08
N LYS A 3 -17.41 11.00 -9.91
CA LYS A 3 -16.05 11.57 -9.90
C LYS A 3 -15.62 12.00 -8.49
N LYS A 4 -16.56 12.45 -7.66
CA LYS A 4 -16.35 12.84 -6.27
C LYS A 4 -15.71 11.75 -5.39
N TRP A 5 -16.10 10.48 -5.53
CA TRP A 5 -15.56 9.40 -4.69
C TRP A 5 -14.18 8.95 -5.16
N LEU A 6 -13.97 8.93 -6.48
CA LEU A 6 -12.64 8.70 -7.05
C LEU A 6 -11.69 9.83 -6.66
N PHE A 7 -12.15 11.08 -6.75
CA PHE A 7 -11.40 12.25 -6.32
C PHE A 7 -11.06 12.17 -4.83
N PHE A 8 -12.02 11.84 -3.98
CA PHE A 8 -11.78 11.63 -2.55
C PHE A 8 -10.74 10.54 -2.28
N PHE A 9 -10.82 9.40 -2.97
CA PHE A 9 -9.82 8.34 -2.88
C PHE A 9 -8.42 8.85 -3.27
N ILE A 10 -8.29 9.53 -4.41
CA ILE A 10 -7.01 10.07 -4.89
C ILE A 10 -6.43 11.10 -3.90
N ILE A 11 -7.24 12.04 -3.41
CA ILE A 11 -6.79 13.03 -2.43
C ILE A 11 -6.37 12.36 -1.13
N SER A 12 -7.14 11.39 -0.62
CA SER A 12 -6.78 10.66 0.60
C SER A 12 -5.48 9.87 0.45
N TYR A 13 -5.23 9.30 -0.73
CA TYR A 13 -3.97 8.65 -1.07
C TYR A 13 -2.80 9.63 -1.07
N LEU A 14 -2.94 10.78 -1.76
CA LEU A 14 -1.87 11.78 -1.86
C LEU A 14 -1.52 12.38 -0.50
N VAL A 15 -2.51 12.63 0.35
CA VAL A 15 -2.30 13.10 1.73
C VAL A 15 -1.53 12.06 2.55
N ALA A 16 -1.97 10.80 2.53
CA ALA A 16 -1.30 9.72 3.27
C ALA A 16 0.13 9.51 2.77
N PHE A 17 0.34 9.50 1.46
CA PHE A 17 1.65 9.42 0.85
C PHE A 17 2.56 10.57 1.32
N SER A 18 2.09 11.82 1.22
CA SER A 18 2.89 13.00 1.56
C SER A 18 3.30 13.03 3.04
N ILE A 19 2.40 12.61 3.93
CA ILE A 19 2.67 12.57 5.37
C ILE A 19 3.60 11.39 5.72
N ASN A 20 3.46 10.25 5.05
CA ASN A 20 4.18 9.03 5.44
C ASN A 20 5.50 8.81 4.68
N VAL A 21 5.77 9.51 3.59
CA VAL A 21 6.99 9.30 2.77
C VAL A 21 8.28 9.54 3.53
N PHE A 22 8.36 10.61 4.32
CA PHE A 22 9.57 10.94 5.07
C PHE A 22 9.88 9.91 6.17
N PRO A 23 8.96 9.57 7.09
CA PRO A 23 9.24 8.55 8.10
C PRO A 23 9.43 7.16 7.48
N SER A 24 8.74 6.81 6.39
CA SER A 24 8.89 5.48 5.78
C SER A 24 10.25 5.23 5.13
N MET A 25 10.94 6.28 4.71
CA MET A 25 12.31 6.19 4.16
C MET A 25 13.38 6.19 5.25
N LYS A 26 13.09 6.72 6.43
CA LYS A 26 14.06 6.92 7.51
C LYS A 26 13.76 6.11 8.77
N PHE A 27 12.74 5.26 8.78
CA PHE A 27 12.45 4.44 9.93
C PHE A 27 13.57 3.39 10.13
N PRO A 28 14.09 3.19 11.36
CA PRO A 28 13.58 3.69 12.65
C PRO A 28 14.15 5.04 13.13
N ASP A 29 15.06 5.68 12.39
CA ASP A 29 15.71 6.96 12.77
C ASP A 29 14.70 8.12 12.91
N VAL A 30 13.62 8.10 12.13
CA VAL A 30 12.50 9.05 12.26
C VAL A 30 11.29 8.32 12.83
N SER A 31 10.84 8.77 14.00
CA SER A 31 9.70 8.18 14.70
C SER A 31 8.40 8.38 13.93
N VAL A 32 7.64 7.30 13.76
CA VAL A 32 6.21 7.37 13.39
C VAL A 32 5.41 7.77 14.63
N ASN A 33 4.46 8.68 14.48
CA ASN A 33 3.61 9.22 15.55
C ASN A 33 2.12 9.18 15.16
N GLY A 34 1.26 9.71 16.04
CA GLY A 34 -0.20 9.73 15.87
C GLY A 34 -0.71 10.35 14.57
N TYR A 35 0.00 11.35 14.00
CA TYR A 35 -0.45 11.99 12.76
C TYR A 35 -0.31 11.07 11.54
N HIS A 36 0.68 10.19 11.55
CA HIS A 36 0.91 9.25 10.46
C HIS A 36 -0.17 8.17 10.41
N ILE A 37 -0.55 7.61 11.57
CA ILE A 37 -1.65 6.64 11.62
C ILE A 37 -2.98 7.29 11.21
N LEU A 38 -3.24 8.55 11.60
CA LEU A 38 -4.42 9.29 11.13
C LEU A 38 -4.43 9.45 9.60
N ALA A 39 -3.27 9.73 8.99
CA ALA A 39 -3.15 9.83 7.54
C ALA A 39 -3.44 8.49 6.84
N THR A 40 -2.92 7.38 7.37
CA THR A 40 -3.23 6.04 6.88
C THR A 40 -4.71 5.69 7.04
N CYS A 41 -5.33 6.00 8.18
CA CYS A 41 -6.76 5.83 8.39
C CYS A 41 -7.59 6.65 7.39
N PHE A 42 -7.18 7.90 7.11
CA PHE A 42 -7.84 8.75 6.12
C PHE A 42 -7.81 8.12 4.72
N PHE A 43 -6.66 7.59 4.29
CA PHE A 43 -6.55 6.83 3.05
C PHE A 43 -7.46 5.60 3.02
N LEU A 44 -7.48 4.80 4.09
CA LEU A 44 -8.33 3.61 4.17
C LEU A 44 -9.82 3.98 4.09
N VAL A 45 -10.25 5.06 4.75
CA VAL A 45 -11.61 5.59 4.64
C VAL A 45 -11.93 6.00 3.20
N GLY A 46 -11.00 6.66 2.51
CA GLY A 46 -11.13 7.01 1.11
C GLY A 46 -11.30 5.80 0.20
N LEU A 47 -10.44 4.81 0.34
CA LEU A 47 -10.48 3.56 -0.42
C LEU A 47 -11.77 2.77 -0.16
N VAL A 48 -12.15 2.59 1.11
CA VAL A 48 -13.40 1.92 1.52
C VAL A 48 -14.62 2.67 0.97
N THR A 49 -14.64 3.99 1.04
CA THR A 49 -15.74 4.81 0.49
C THR A 49 -15.85 4.65 -1.02
N TYR A 50 -14.72 4.60 -1.73
CA TYR A 50 -14.69 4.36 -3.16
C TYR A 50 -15.20 2.95 -3.52
N ILE A 51 -14.82 1.92 -2.75
CA ILE A 51 -15.37 0.57 -2.89
C ILE A 51 -16.89 0.58 -2.69
N LEU A 52 -17.39 1.28 -1.67
CA LEU A 52 -18.80 1.28 -1.31
C LEU A 52 -19.68 2.07 -2.29
N LYS A 53 -19.22 3.22 -2.77
CA LYS A 53 -20.05 4.21 -3.46
C LYS A 53 -19.55 4.60 -4.85
N GLY A 54 -18.28 4.35 -5.15
CA GLY A 54 -17.61 4.80 -6.36
C GLY A 54 -17.72 3.85 -7.55
N MET A 55 -17.75 2.54 -7.29
CA MET A 55 -17.78 1.51 -8.33
C MET A 55 -19.20 1.32 -8.89
N LYS A 56 -19.43 1.67 -10.17
CA LYS A 56 -20.70 1.39 -10.87
C LYS A 56 -20.52 0.64 -12.19
N SER A 57 -19.38 0.78 -12.84
CA SER A 57 -19.06 0.10 -14.10
C SER A 57 -18.16 -1.11 -13.88
N SER A 58 -18.32 -2.15 -14.71
CA SER A 58 -17.41 -3.31 -14.76
C SER A 58 -15.95 -2.90 -14.95
N ILE A 59 -15.69 -1.84 -15.74
CA ILE A 59 -14.35 -1.31 -15.97
C ILE A 59 -13.75 -0.73 -14.68
N GLU A 60 -14.54 0.01 -13.90
CA GLU A 60 -14.09 0.59 -12.62
C GLU A 60 -13.78 -0.51 -11.60
N ILE A 61 -14.61 -1.55 -11.54
CA ILE A 61 -14.41 -2.73 -10.70
C ILE A 61 -13.12 -3.44 -11.10
N SER A 62 -12.90 -3.71 -12.39
CA SER A 62 -11.69 -4.38 -12.87
C SER A 62 -10.42 -3.57 -12.59
N ARG A 63 -10.45 -2.24 -12.77
CA ARG A 63 -9.32 -1.36 -12.43
C ARG A 63 -9.00 -1.39 -10.94
N LEU A 64 -10.01 -1.34 -10.09
CA LEU A 64 -9.80 -1.40 -8.64
C LEU A 64 -9.28 -2.77 -8.21
N LYS A 65 -9.81 -3.85 -8.76
CA LYS A 65 -9.29 -5.21 -8.53
C LYS A 65 -7.82 -5.31 -8.93
N GLY A 66 -7.45 -4.76 -10.09
CA GLY A 66 -6.05 -4.69 -10.53
C GLY A 66 -5.17 -3.94 -9.54
N PHE A 67 -5.58 -2.73 -9.13
CA PHE A 67 -4.87 -1.94 -8.14
C PHE A 67 -4.66 -2.70 -6.82
N LEU A 68 -5.71 -3.30 -6.26
CA LEU A 68 -5.64 -4.07 -5.01
C LEU A 68 -4.79 -5.34 -5.16
N PHE A 69 -4.88 -6.02 -6.31
CA PHE A 69 -4.09 -7.22 -6.58
C PHE A 69 -2.60 -6.91 -6.69
N ILE A 70 -2.24 -5.82 -7.40
CA ILE A 70 -0.85 -5.36 -7.48
C ILE A 70 -0.36 -4.95 -6.09
N GLY A 71 -1.20 -4.25 -5.29
CA GLY A 71 -0.87 -3.91 -3.91
C GLY A 71 -0.62 -5.13 -3.02
N PHE A 72 -1.42 -6.18 -3.16
CA PHE A 72 -1.18 -7.46 -2.47
C PHE A 72 0.16 -8.07 -2.88
N PHE A 73 0.45 -8.21 -4.17
CA PHE A 73 1.72 -8.78 -4.65
C PHE A 73 2.93 -7.93 -4.27
N SER A 74 2.77 -6.61 -4.23
CA SER A 74 3.85 -5.66 -3.94
C SER A 74 4.53 -5.94 -2.60
N GLY A 75 3.76 -6.20 -1.54
CA GLY A 75 4.32 -6.40 -0.21
C GLY A 75 5.07 -7.72 -0.06
N PHE A 76 4.60 -8.77 -0.73
CA PHE A 76 5.31 -10.06 -0.80
C PHE A 76 6.63 -9.93 -1.55
N LEU A 77 6.60 -9.22 -2.69
CA LEU A 77 7.78 -8.97 -3.52
C LEU A 77 8.86 -8.19 -2.75
N ILE A 78 8.47 -7.13 -2.03
CA ILE A 78 9.39 -6.34 -1.19
C ILE A 78 10.05 -7.22 -0.11
N TYR A 79 9.25 -8.02 0.60
CA TYR A 79 9.78 -8.91 1.64
C TYR A 79 10.73 -9.97 1.07
N LEU A 80 10.40 -10.53 -0.09
CA LEU A 80 11.26 -11.51 -0.75
C LEU A 80 12.62 -10.90 -1.13
N PHE A 81 12.64 -9.67 -1.64
CA PHE A 81 13.90 -8.97 -1.95
C PHE A 81 14.73 -8.68 -0.72
N HIS A 82 14.10 -8.27 0.37
CA HIS A 82 14.79 -8.09 1.64
C HIS A 82 15.48 -9.37 2.11
N ILE A 83 14.84 -10.54 1.97
CA ILE A 83 15.49 -11.84 2.29
C ILE A 83 16.71 -12.08 1.39
N PHE A 84 16.61 -11.81 0.09
CA PHE A 84 17.75 -11.99 -0.83
C PHE A 84 18.92 -11.05 -0.51
N GLU A 85 18.62 -9.82 -0.09
CA GLU A 85 19.62 -8.86 0.40
C GLU A 85 20.30 -9.38 1.68
N ASP A 86 19.52 -9.87 2.64
CA ASP A 86 20.03 -10.36 3.94
C ASP A 86 20.95 -11.58 3.81
N ILE A 87 20.67 -12.50 2.88
CA ILE A 87 21.50 -13.69 2.65
C ILE A 87 22.76 -13.40 1.83
N GLY A 88 23.01 -12.13 1.48
CA GLY A 88 24.20 -11.72 0.73
C GLY A 88 24.24 -12.28 -0.68
N ALA A 89 23.08 -12.53 -1.30
CA ALA A 89 22.96 -12.90 -2.71
C ALA A 89 23.27 -11.69 -3.62
N GLY A 90 24.40 -11.02 -3.39
CA GLY A 90 24.82 -9.81 -4.06
C GLY A 90 25.35 -10.05 -5.48
N GLY A 91 25.24 -9.03 -6.32
CA GLY A 91 25.70 -9.01 -7.70
C GLY A 91 24.85 -8.08 -8.56
N PHE A 92 25.36 -7.67 -9.73
CA PHE A 92 24.69 -6.70 -10.60
C PHE A 92 23.23 -7.03 -10.93
N ALA A 93 22.90 -8.32 -11.10
CA ALA A 93 21.53 -8.78 -11.30
C ALA A 93 20.68 -8.61 -10.03
N ALA A 94 21.22 -8.91 -8.85
CA ALA A 94 20.51 -8.72 -7.59
C ALA A 94 20.26 -7.23 -7.29
N ASP A 95 21.20 -6.35 -7.62
CA ASP A 95 21.06 -4.89 -7.41
C ASP A 95 19.97 -4.28 -8.31
N ILE A 96 19.91 -4.71 -9.59
CA ILE A 96 18.86 -4.27 -10.52
C ILE A 96 17.49 -4.77 -10.05
N ILE A 97 17.41 -6.04 -9.68
CA ILE A 97 16.13 -6.64 -9.32
C ILE A 97 15.67 -6.12 -7.94
N GLY A 98 16.59 -5.94 -6.98
CA GLY A 98 16.31 -5.30 -5.69
C GLY A 98 15.78 -3.87 -5.86
N SER A 99 16.22 -3.15 -6.90
CA SER A 99 15.71 -1.80 -7.19
C SER A 99 14.23 -1.78 -7.62
N ILE A 100 13.71 -2.88 -8.16
CA ILE A 100 12.30 -3.01 -8.58
C ILE A 100 11.36 -2.92 -7.38
N GLN A 101 11.82 -3.26 -6.18
CA GLN A 101 10.99 -3.21 -4.97
C GLN A 101 10.60 -1.78 -4.58
N TYR A 102 11.42 -0.77 -4.91
CA TYR A 102 11.20 0.61 -4.45
C TYR A 102 9.96 1.27 -5.05
N PRO A 103 9.67 1.20 -6.37
CA PRO A 103 8.41 1.66 -6.91
C PRO A 103 7.18 1.03 -6.23
N PHE A 104 7.25 -0.28 -5.95
CA PHE A 104 6.18 -1.00 -5.25
C PHE A 104 6.00 -0.52 -3.80
N TYR A 105 7.12 -0.32 -3.10
CA TYR A 105 7.12 0.22 -1.74
C TYR A 105 6.50 1.62 -1.70
N ILE A 106 6.94 2.50 -2.60
CA ILE A 106 6.48 3.89 -2.71
C ILE A 106 4.98 3.95 -2.97
N ILE A 107 4.45 3.14 -3.89
CA ILE A 107 3.06 3.24 -4.32
C ILE A 107 2.11 2.56 -3.33
N PHE A 108 2.49 1.40 -2.78
CA PHE A 108 1.55 0.57 -2.03
C PHE A 108 1.84 0.49 -0.53
N THR A 109 3.09 0.63 -0.10
CA THR A 109 3.43 0.52 1.33
C THR A 109 3.41 1.88 2.01
N ILE A 110 4.00 2.91 1.40
CA ILE A 110 4.10 4.26 2.02
C ILE A 110 2.74 4.85 2.47
N PRO A 111 1.66 4.83 1.67
CA PRO A 111 0.37 5.37 2.12
C PRO A 111 -0.18 4.68 3.37
N LEU A 112 0.17 3.41 3.57
CA LEU A 112 -0.21 2.61 4.74
C LEU A 112 0.78 2.69 5.89
N PHE A 113 2.00 3.19 5.67
CA PHE A 113 3.11 3.11 6.63
C PHE A 113 2.85 3.77 7.98
N GLY A 114 1.90 4.72 8.07
CA GLY A 114 1.50 5.30 9.34
C GLY A 114 0.96 4.28 10.35
N GLY A 115 0.40 3.16 9.89
CA GLY A 115 0.02 2.05 10.77
C GLY A 115 1.21 1.37 11.47
N ASN A 116 2.45 1.59 10.99
CA ASN A 116 3.66 1.08 11.62
C ASN A 116 3.91 1.72 13.00
N TYR A 117 3.21 2.81 13.33
CA TYR A 117 3.13 3.33 14.70
C TYR A 117 2.78 2.24 15.74
N LEU A 118 1.92 1.29 15.36
CA LEU A 118 1.42 0.23 16.25
C LEU A 118 2.39 -0.95 16.40
N PHE A 119 3.21 -1.21 15.38
CA PHE A 119 3.99 -2.44 15.28
C PHE A 119 5.50 -2.23 15.40
N GLN A 120 5.98 -1.03 15.05
CA GLN A 120 7.41 -0.67 15.09
C GLN A 120 8.30 -1.64 14.31
N LEU A 121 7.85 -2.05 13.12
CA LEU A 121 8.52 -3.04 12.27
C LEU A 121 9.39 -2.37 11.21
N ASN A 122 10.39 -3.08 10.69
CA ASN A 122 11.10 -2.64 9.50
C ASN A 122 10.16 -2.60 8.28
N TYR A 123 10.58 -1.92 7.22
CA TYR A 123 9.74 -1.69 6.05
C TYR A 123 9.31 -2.98 5.33
N ALA A 124 10.19 -3.99 5.30
CA ALA A 124 9.97 -5.25 4.61
C ALA A 124 8.94 -6.13 5.32
N ILE A 125 8.99 -6.21 6.65
CA ILE A 125 7.96 -6.92 7.43
C ILE A 125 6.65 -6.12 7.39
N TYR A 126 6.72 -4.79 7.48
CA TYR A 126 5.53 -3.96 7.39
C TYR A 126 4.83 -4.05 6.02
N SER A 127 5.57 -4.24 4.93
CA SER A 127 4.99 -4.41 3.59
C SER A 127 4.12 -5.68 3.50
N ILE A 128 4.41 -6.72 4.29
CA ILE A 128 3.51 -7.88 4.42
C ILE A 128 2.17 -7.50 5.05
N ILE A 129 2.17 -6.67 6.09
CA ILE A 129 0.92 -6.17 6.70
C ILE A 129 0.11 -5.36 5.67
N ALA A 130 0.78 -4.46 4.94
CA ALA A 130 0.15 -3.70 3.86
C ALA A 130 -0.45 -4.61 2.77
N SER A 131 0.28 -5.64 2.36
CA SER A 131 -0.19 -6.67 1.43
C SER A 131 -1.47 -7.35 1.90
N PHE A 132 -1.54 -7.76 3.18
CA PHE A 132 -2.74 -8.36 3.75
C PHE A 132 -3.95 -7.41 3.71
N ILE A 133 -3.75 -6.12 3.99
CA ILE A 133 -4.82 -5.12 3.89
C ILE A 133 -5.38 -5.07 2.47
N TYR A 134 -4.51 -5.00 1.45
CA TYR A 134 -4.93 -5.02 0.05
C TYR A 134 -5.66 -6.32 -0.33
N PHE A 135 -5.19 -7.47 0.16
CA PHE A 135 -5.83 -8.75 -0.09
C PHE A 135 -7.25 -8.85 0.48
N ILE A 136 -7.44 -8.40 1.73
CA ILE A 136 -8.76 -8.37 2.37
C ILE A 136 -9.73 -7.51 1.56
N LEU A 137 -9.28 -6.31 1.13
CA LEU A 137 -10.09 -5.42 0.31
C LEU A 137 -10.37 -6.02 -1.08
N TYR A 138 -9.40 -6.73 -1.68
CA TYR A 138 -9.57 -7.42 -2.96
C TYR A 138 -10.67 -8.50 -2.86
N LEU A 139 -10.63 -9.33 -1.82
CA LEU A 139 -11.66 -10.34 -1.55
C LEU A 139 -13.04 -9.71 -1.36
N TRP A 140 -13.09 -8.57 -0.66
CA TRP A 140 -14.34 -7.85 -0.45
C TRP A 140 -14.93 -7.33 -1.78
N VAL A 141 -14.12 -6.69 -2.62
CA VAL A 141 -14.54 -6.23 -3.95
C VAL A 141 -15.01 -7.41 -4.82
N ASN A 142 -14.33 -8.55 -4.76
CA ASN A 142 -14.71 -9.76 -5.48
C ASN A 142 -16.08 -10.31 -5.05
N ARG A 143 -16.38 -10.34 -3.75
CA ARG A 143 -17.69 -10.76 -3.25
C ARG A 143 -18.79 -9.81 -3.70
N ARG A 144 -18.54 -8.50 -3.62
CA ARG A 144 -19.53 -7.48 -3.95
C ARG A 144 -19.85 -7.41 -5.44
N ALA A 145 -18.88 -7.69 -6.31
CA ALA A 145 -19.10 -7.70 -7.76
C ALA A 145 -19.91 -8.91 -8.26
N LYS A 146 -20.18 -9.91 -7.41
CA LYS A 146 -21.04 -11.07 -7.73
C LYS A 146 -22.50 -10.86 -7.33
N GLN A 147 -22.79 -9.84 -6.52
CA GLN A 147 -24.13 -9.45 -6.09
C GLN A 147 -24.73 -8.47 -7.09
#